data_AF-A0A6V8CPL0-F1
#
_entry.id   AF-A0A6V8CPL0-F1
#
_cell.length_a   1.000
_cell.length_b   1.000
_cell.length_c   1.000
_cell.angle_alpha   90.00
_cell.angle_beta   90.00
_cell.angle_gamma   90.00
#
_symmetry.space_group_name_H-M   'P 1'
#
loop_
_entity.id
_entity.type
_entity.pdbx_description
1 polymer ?
#
loop_
_entity_poly.entity_id
_entity_poly.type
_entity_poly.pdbx_seq_one_letter_code
_entity_poly.pdbx_strand_id
1 'polypeptide(L)'
;MKDGQIIIEGRCPTPPHGTQLRPLTSKELNSINKLLDAHGGSLGEDAFCLESSKNVEYYVDSSSVSSGDLSSIGITPMDEVPLIDNHEVDTAALILGTEEETLPILLPLPMLPYVPDGAVLGVKANTSGRLSYIQAQPFLVEENPRPFDVLYLNLTSLASLPKHAGVISGACLDLDSLPALDDEELEGLIVILRTLLKPEAPILACQGISRIQRLQKRSVYHNLQVAVSRIEDGSGVPEAATLPIIGRSVKTNLENSETTAALEFGFTCDAHDIIVARCSGAQFVITQPPVLETEDMEFWLQGLSIDMKRILRNLGLESIDQLQRAHLRALDYDTAAISGLRMVGDERPLPLW
;
A
#
# COMPACT_ATOMS: atom_id res chain seq x y z
N MET A 1 4.49 15.68 16.33
CA MET A 1 4.99 15.99 17.69
C MET A 1 3.82 16.49 18.53
N LYS A 2 3.33 15.72 19.51
CA LYS A 2 2.41 16.29 20.50
C LYS A 2 3.28 16.92 21.59
N ASP A 3 3.14 18.24 21.77
CA ASP A 3 3.74 19.06 22.83
C ASP A 3 5.27 19.31 22.79
N GLY A 4 5.96 18.92 21.71
CA GLY A 4 7.38 19.24 21.50
C GLY A 4 7.63 20.64 20.91
N GLN A 5 8.78 21.24 21.22
CA GLN A 5 9.26 22.51 20.67
C GLN A 5 10.61 22.31 19.97
N ILE A 6 10.76 22.83 18.75
CA ILE A 6 12.05 22.88 18.03
C ILE A 6 12.53 24.33 18.00
N ILE A 7 13.76 24.57 18.45
CA ILE A 7 14.39 25.88 18.44
C ILE A 7 15.31 25.99 17.23
N ILE A 8 15.10 27.02 16.41
CA ILE A 8 15.81 27.25 15.16
C ILE A 8 16.54 28.58 15.25
N GLU A 9 17.86 28.53 15.21
CA GLU A 9 18.74 29.69 15.04
C GLU A 9 19.02 29.89 13.54
N GLY A 10 18.50 30.97 12.95
CA GLY A 10 18.67 31.28 11.53
C GLY A 10 17.41 31.11 10.69
N ARG A 11 17.58 30.84 9.38
CA ARG A 11 16.45 30.81 8.43
C ARG A 11 15.70 29.49 8.50
N CYS A 12 14.41 29.55 8.86
CA CYS A 12 13.47 28.47 8.63
C CYS A 12 12.72 28.73 7.30
N PRO A 13 12.73 27.81 6.33
CA PRO A 13 11.82 27.87 5.18
C PRO A 13 10.35 27.80 5.67
N THR A 14 9.40 28.09 4.77
CA THR A 14 7.97 28.07 5.10
C THR A 14 7.61 26.81 5.90
N PRO A 15 7.12 26.95 7.14
CA PRO A 15 6.87 25.80 8.00
C PRO A 15 5.79 24.90 7.38
N PRO A 16 5.91 23.57 7.51
CA PRO A 16 4.92 22.64 6.99
C PRO A 16 3.55 22.85 7.66
N HIS A 17 2.48 22.45 6.97
CA HIS A 17 1.12 22.47 7.52
C HIS A 17 1.07 21.72 8.87
N GLY A 18 0.24 22.19 9.80
CA GLY A 18 0.16 21.65 11.16
C GLY A 18 1.25 22.16 12.12
N THR A 19 2.19 23.00 11.65
CA THR A 19 3.19 23.66 12.51
C THR A 19 3.05 25.18 12.47
N GLN A 20 3.41 25.84 13.56
CA GLN A 20 3.47 27.29 13.67
C GLN A 20 4.88 27.71 14.04
N LEU A 21 5.41 28.65 13.26
CA LEU A 21 6.64 29.35 13.59
C LEU A 21 6.31 30.61 14.39
N ARG A 22 6.93 30.79 15.55
CA ARG A 22 6.84 32.03 16.34
C ARG A 22 8.21 32.47 16.84
N PRO A 23 8.43 33.77 17.07
CA PRO A 23 9.61 34.23 17.79
C PRO A 23 9.65 33.68 19.22
N LEU A 24 10.85 33.47 19.76
CA LEU A 24 11.02 33.19 21.18
C LEU A 24 10.69 34.41 22.04
N THR A 25 10.05 34.19 23.19
CA THR A 25 9.91 35.24 24.19
C THR A 25 11.25 35.45 24.89
N SER A 26 11.51 36.66 25.40
CA SER A 26 12.77 36.97 26.12
C SER A 26 12.99 36.07 27.35
N LYS A 27 11.91 35.54 27.96
CA LYS A 27 12.02 34.58 29.07
C LYS A 27 12.50 33.21 28.58
N GLU A 28 11.92 32.71 27.48
CA GLU A 28 12.33 31.45 26.88
C GLU A 28 13.77 31.52 26.40
N LEU A 29 14.15 32.58 25.66
CA LEU A 29 15.51 32.78 25.17
C LEU A 29 16.54 32.75 26.30
N ASN A 30 16.30 33.48 27.39
CA ASN A 30 17.18 33.49 28.55
C ASN A 30 17.25 32.12 29.25
N SER A 31 16.15 31.38 29.30
CA SER A 31 16.13 30.05 29.91
C SER A 31 16.90 29.02 29.09
N ILE A 32 16.78 29.09 27.76
CA ILE A 32 17.44 28.16 26.83
C ILE A 32 18.93 28.48 26.76
N ASN A 33 19.31 29.76 26.68
CA ASN A 33 20.72 30.17 26.69
C ASN A 33 21.44 29.74 27.97
N LYS A 34 20.78 29.76 29.14
CA LYS A 34 21.37 29.18 30.36
C LYS A 34 21.66 27.68 30.27
N LEU A 35 20.87 26.93 29.52
CA LEU A 35 21.11 25.49 29.29
C LEU A 35 22.23 25.27 28.27
N LEU A 36 22.28 26.12 27.24
CA LEU A 36 23.30 26.06 26.19
C LEU A 36 24.67 26.57 26.66
N ASP A 37 24.71 27.48 27.64
CA ASP A 37 25.94 28.00 28.25
C ASP A 37 26.81 26.85 28.79
N ALA A 38 26.17 25.82 29.37
CA ALA A 38 26.86 24.62 29.87
C ALA A 38 27.57 23.81 28.76
N HIS A 39 27.18 24.04 27.51
CA HIS A 39 27.69 23.37 26.31
C HIS A 39 28.42 24.35 25.38
N GLY A 40 28.65 25.59 25.81
CA GLY A 40 29.34 26.63 25.02
C GLY A 40 28.54 27.18 23.83
N GLY A 41 27.22 27.01 23.81
CA GLY A 41 26.33 27.52 22.76
C GLY A 41 25.50 28.73 23.21
N SER A 42 25.01 29.52 22.26
CA SER A 42 24.11 30.66 22.50
C SER A 42 23.19 30.89 21.31
N LEU A 43 21.95 31.25 21.57
CA LEU A 43 20.94 31.67 20.59
C LEU A 43 20.83 33.20 20.55
N GLY A 44 20.63 33.73 19.35
CA GLY A 44 20.36 35.13 19.07
C GLY A 44 18.89 35.51 19.32
N GLU A 45 18.60 36.81 19.26
CA GLU A 45 17.23 37.32 19.43
C GLU A 45 16.31 36.98 18.24
N ASP A 46 16.90 36.61 17.11
CA ASP A 46 16.20 36.17 15.89
C ASP A 46 15.89 34.66 15.89
N ALA A 47 16.15 33.96 16.99
CA ALA A 47 15.76 32.56 17.15
C ALA A 47 14.22 32.38 17.12
N PHE A 48 13.79 31.32 16.44
CA PHE A 48 12.39 30.96 16.31
C PHE A 48 12.08 29.64 17.03
N CYS A 49 10.85 29.52 17.52
CA CYS A 49 10.26 28.29 18.01
C CYS A 49 9.28 27.76 16.96
N LEU A 50 9.51 26.53 16.52
CA LEU A 50 8.57 25.75 15.73
C LEU A 50 7.79 24.84 16.68
N GLU A 51 6.48 25.00 16.72
CA GLU A 51 5.57 24.24 17.59
C GLU A 51 4.35 23.71 16.82
N SER A 52 3.65 22.72 17.39
CA SER A 52 2.42 22.20 16.77
C SER A 52 1.36 23.31 16.72
N SER A 53 0.77 23.50 15.54
CA SER A 53 -0.38 24.39 15.37
C SER A 53 -1.61 23.78 16.04
N LYS A 54 -2.47 24.63 16.61
CA LYS A 54 -3.80 24.23 17.10
C LYS A 54 -4.89 24.35 16.03
N ASN A 55 -4.54 24.82 14.83
CA ASN A 55 -5.47 24.96 13.73
C ASN A 55 -5.75 23.59 13.11
N VAL A 56 -6.97 23.41 12.61
CA VAL A 56 -7.41 22.19 11.91
C VAL A 56 -6.46 21.91 10.75
N GLU A 57 -5.87 20.73 10.73
CA GLU A 57 -5.12 20.23 9.59
C GLU A 57 -6.11 20.06 8.43
N TYR A 58 -5.89 20.82 7.35
CA TYR A 58 -6.57 20.54 6.09
C TYR A 58 -5.82 19.38 5.44
N TYR A 59 -6.50 18.24 5.31
CA TYR A 59 -6.06 17.20 4.39
C TYR A 59 -6.23 17.77 2.99
N VAL A 60 -5.13 18.25 2.40
CA VAL A 60 -5.13 18.59 0.97
C VAL A 60 -4.98 17.26 0.25
N ASP A 61 -6.10 16.73 -0.21
CA ASP A 61 -6.14 15.57 -1.09
C ASP A 61 -5.39 15.93 -2.38
N SER A 62 -4.14 15.47 -2.49
CA SER A 62 -3.19 15.87 -3.53
C SER A 62 -3.12 14.88 -4.69
N SER A 63 -3.97 13.85 -4.69
CA SER A 63 -3.89 12.75 -5.65
C SER A 63 -5.23 12.40 -6.29
N SER A 64 -6.01 13.38 -6.75
CA SER A 64 -7.16 13.10 -7.62
C SER A 64 -6.83 13.36 -9.09
N VAL A 65 -6.11 12.41 -9.69
CA VAL A 65 -6.22 12.18 -11.14
C VAL A 65 -6.32 10.69 -11.39
N SER A 66 -7.38 10.09 -10.86
CA SER A 66 -7.98 8.89 -11.45
C SER A 66 -9.37 9.29 -11.95
N SER A 67 -9.68 8.97 -13.20
CA SER A 67 -10.99 9.24 -13.81
C SER A 67 -11.64 7.96 -14.34
N GLY A 68 -11.09 6.79 -14.03
CA GLY A 68 -11.47 5.51 -14.62
C GLY A 68 -11.40 4.35 -13.65
N ASP A 69 -11.96 3.22 -14.08
CA ASP A 69 -11.86 1.91 -13.47
C ASP A 69 -11.23 0.94 -14.50
N LEU A 70 -11.14 -0.36 -14.18
CA LEU A 70 -10.66 -1.36 -15.13
C LEU A 70 -11.80 -1.98 -15.97
N SER A 71 -13.00 -1.39 -15.99
CA SER A 71 -14.19 -1.97 -16.62
C SER A 71 -14.06 -2.15 -18.14
N SER A 72 -13.17 -1.40 -18.80
CA SER A 72 -12.87 -1.52 -20.23
C SER A 72 -11.95 -2.71 -20.56
N ILE A 73 -11.56 -3.50 -19.57
CA ILE A 73 -10.75 -4.71 -19.76
C ILE A 73 -11.64 -5.94 -19.61
N GLY A 74 -11.67 -6.77 -20.64
CA GLY A 74 -12.33 -8.07 -20.62
C GLY A 74 -11.43 -9.15 -20.03
N ILE A 75 -12.04 -10.07 -19.31
CA ILE A 75 -11.43 -11.34 -18.87
C ILE A 75 -11.96 -12.44 -19.77
N THR A 76 -11.09 -13.15 -20.47
CA THR A 76 -11.44 -14.19 -21.45
C THR A 76 -10.75 -15.51 -21.13
N PRO A 77 -11.46 -16.64 -21.24
CA PRO A 77 -10.83 -17.97 -21.12
C PRO A 77 -9.80 -18.18 -22.22
N MET A 78 -8.86 -19.09 -21.97
CA MET A 78 -7.94 -19.58 -22.99
C MET A 78 -8.46 -20.92 -23.54
N ASP A 79 -7.71 -22.00 -23.38
CA ASP A 79 -8.05 -23.32 -23.94
C ASP A 79 -8.78 -24.21 -22.91
N GLU A 80 -8.86 -23.77 -21.65
CA GLU A 80 -9.45 -24.50 -20.54
C GLU A 80 -10.99 -24.54 -20.63
N VAL A 81 -11.56 -25.67 -20.19
CA VAL A 81 -13.01 -25.83 -20.07
C VAL A 81 -13.46 -25.29 -18.70
N PRO A 82 -14.58 -24.57 -18.61
CA PRO A 82 -15.11 -24.09 -17.33
C PRO A 82 -15.26 -25.22 -16.31
N LEU A 83 -14.88 -24.93 -15.07
CA LEU A 83 -15.08 -25.82 -13.93
C LEU A 83 -16.56 -25.84 -13.53
N ILE A 84 -16.99 -26.93 -12.91
CA ILE A 84 -18.35 -27.03 -12.36
C ILE A 84 -18.56 -26.03 -11.21
N ASP A 85 -19.80 -25.56 -11.02
CA ASP A 85 -20.14 -24.48 -10.08
C ASP A 85 -19.66 -24.68 -8.64
N ASN A 86 -19.56 -25.93 -8.17
CA ASN A 86 -19.16 -26.25 -6.80
C ASN A 86 -17.69 -26.70 -6.68
N HIS A 87 -16.91 -26.61 -7.76
CA HIS A 87 -15.49 -26.93 -7.69
C HIS A 87 -14.78 -25.98 -6.72
N GLU A 88 -13.93 -26.50 -5.85
CA GLU A 88 -13.18 -25.68 -4.91
C GLU A 88 -12.07 -24.94 -5.65
N VAL A 89 -11.97 -23.64 -5.43
CA VAL A 89 -10.98 -22.79 -6.11
C VAL A 89 -10.21 -22.02 -5.06
N ASP A 90 -8.89 -22.03 -5.21
CA ASP A 90 -7.97 -21.30 -4.37
C ASP A 90 -7.84 -19.84 -4.83
N THR A 91 -8.15 -18.92 -3.92
CA THR A 91 -8.05 -17.48 -4.14
C THR A 91 -6.94 -16.84 -3.30
N ALA A 92 -6.25 -17.63 -2.48
CA ALA A 92 -5.34 -17.07 -1.50
C ALA A 92 -4.09 -16.48 -2.16
N ALA A 93 -3.56 -15.43 -1.54
CA ALA A 93 -2.21 -14.92 -1.81
C ALA A 93 -1.40 -14.91 -0.51
N LEU A 94 -0.08 -14.86 -0.64
CA LEU A 94 0.84 -14.87 0.49
C LEU A 94 1.76 -13.64 0.45
N ILE A 95 2.01 -13.07 1.62
CA ILE A 95 3.14 -12.17 1.84
C ILE A 95 4.17 -12.95 2.65
N LEU A 96 5.29 -13.29 2.03
CA LEU A 96 6.37 -14.05 2.64
C LEU A 96 7.10 -13.20 3.68
N GLY A 97 7.72 -13.83 4.69
CA GLY A 97 8.63 -13.17 5.62
C GLY A 97 10.03 -12.96 5.03
N THR A 98 11.00 -12.61 5.87
CA THR A 98 12.41 -12.46 5.45
C THR A 98 13.17 -13.79 5.37
N GLU A 99 12.68 -14.85 6.00
CA GLU A 99 13.28 -16.18 6.01
C GLU A 99 12.28 -17.24 5.52
N GLU A 100 12.75 -18.28 4.81
CA GLU A 100 11.90 -19.33 4.23
C GLU A 100 11.02 -20.06 5.26
N GLU A 101 11.49 -20.21 6.51
CA GLU A 101 10.74 -20.89 7.57
C GLU A 101 9.70 -19.99 8.27
N THR A 102 9.67 -18.70 7.92
CA THR A 102 8.73 -17.74 8.51
C THR A 102 7.32 -18.01 8.02
N LEU A 103 6.36 -18.05 8.96
CA LEU A 103 4.95 -18.15 8.58
C LEU A 103 4.53 -16.92 7.76
N PRO A 104 4.05 -17.10 6.51
CA PRO A 104 3.63 -15.98 5.69
C PRO A 104 2.33 -15.35 6.21
N ILE A 105 2.11 -14.09 5.88
CA ILE A 105 0.79 -13.48 6.04
C ILE A 105 -0.10 -14.04 4.93
N LEU A 106 -1.11 -14.81 5.31
CA LEU A 106 -2.12 -15.35 4.40
C LEU A 106 -3.17 -14.29 4.10
N LEU A 107 -3.39 -14.01 2.83
CA LEU A 107 -4.48 -13.19 2.33
C LEU A 107 -5.54 -14.12 1.70
N PRO A 108 -6.66 -14.44 2.38
CA PRO A 108 -7.69 -15.34 1.84
C PRO A 108 -8.27 -14.87 0.50
N LEU A 109 -8.43 -13.55 0.38
CA LEU A 109 -8.57 -12.85 -0.89
C LEU A 109 -7.22 -12.17 -1.18
N PRO A 110 -6.78 -12.07 -2.45
CA PRO A 110 -5.51 -11.48 -2.86
C PRO A 110 -5.57 -9.95 -2.79
N MET A 111 -5.88 -9.44 -1.61
CA MET A 111 -6.02 -8.04 -1.31
C MET A 111 -5.61 -7.77 0.13
N LEU A 112 -5.22 -6.54 0.39
CA LEU A 112 -4.92 -6.03 1.71
C LEU A 112 -5.71 -4.71 1.85
N PRO A 113 -6.97 -4.77 2.33
CA PRO A 113 -7.83 -3.59 2.38
C PRO A 113 -7.25 -2.57 3.36
N TYR A 114 -7.31 -1.29 2.99
CA TYR A 114 -6.85 -0.19 3.83
C TYR A 114 -7.99 0.37 4.67
N VAL A 115 -7.79 0.44 6.00
CA VAL A 115 -8.67 1.18 6.91
C VAL A 115 -7.84 2.06 7.85
N PRO A 116 -8.20 3.33 8.09
CA PRO A 116 -7.40 4.21 8.94
C PRO A 116 -7.24 3.70 10.38
N ASP A 117 -8.32 3.19 10.99
CA ASP A 117 -8.34 2.73 12.38
C ASP A 117 -8.86 1.28 12.45
N GLY A 118 -8.01 0.35 12.85
CA GLY A 118 -8.34 -1.07 12.99
C GLY A 118 -9.40 -1.38 14.06
N ALA A 119 -9.79 -0.43 14.91
CA ALA A 119 -10.86 -0.61 15.89
C ALA A 119 -12.22 -0.95 15.22
N VAL A 120 -12.44 -0.49 13.98
CA VAL A 120 -13.65 -0.80 13.20
C VAL A 120 -13.73 -2.27 12.77
N LEU A 121 -12.62 -3.01 12.86
CA LEU A 121 -12.52 -4.44 12.51
C LEU A 121 -12.88 -5.36 13.68
N GLY A 122 -13.32 -4.79 14.81
CA GLY A 122 -13.71 -5.51 16.01
C GLY A 122 -15.00 -6.30 15.85
N VAL A 123 -14.89 -7.57 15.43
CA VAL A 123 -16.04 -8.49 15.35
C VAL A 123 -16.18 -9.29 16.65
N LYS A 124 -17.40 -9.39 17.19
CA LYS A 124 -17.69 -10.25 18.34
C LYS A 124 -17.41 -11.71 17.97
N ALA A 125 -16.77 -12.46 18.87
CA ALA A 125 -16.58 -13.89 18.71
C ALA A 125 -17.94 -14.56 18.44
N ASN A 126 -18.06 -15.25 17.31
CA ASN A 126 -19.27 -15.98 17.00
C ASN A 126 -19.28 -17.34 17.71
N THR A 127 -20.48 -17.83 17.96
CA THR A 127 -20.70 -19.14 18.62
C THR A 127 -20.69 -20.30 17.63
N SER A 128 -20.60 -20.03 16.32
CA SER A 128 -20.63 -21.03 15.25
C SER A 128 -19.27 -21.68 14.97
N GLY A 129 -18.17 -21.13 15.53
CA GLY A 129 -16.82 -21.66 15.35
C GLY A 129 -16.18 -21.40 13.98
N ARG A 130 -16.88 -20.69 13.08
CA ARG A 130 -16.36 -20.32 11.75
C ARG A 130 -15.93 -18.86 11.78
N LEU A 131 -14.67 -18.54 11.47
CA LEU A 131 -14.24 -17.14 11.39
C LEU A 131 -15.06 -16.37 10.34
N SER A 132 -15.42 -15.12 10.65
CA SER A 132 -15.97 -14.18 9.67
C SER A 132 -14.90 -13.80 8.64
N TYR A 133 -15.29 -13.23 7.50
CA TYR A 133 -14.35 -12.75 6.50
C TYR A 133 -13.43 -11.67 7.06
N ILE A 134 -13.97 -10.71 7.84
CA ILE A 134 -13.14 -9.70 8.53
C ILE A 134 -12.16 -10.36 9.50
N GLN A 135 -12.57 -11.39 10.24
CA GLN A 135 -11.69 -12.08 11.19
C GLN A 135 -10.57 -12.88 10.52
N ALA A 136 -10.77 -13.30 9.26
CA ALA A 136 -9.80 -14.07 8.50
C ALA A 136 -8.90 -13.21 7.61
N GLN A 137 -9.39 -12.06 7.13
CA GLN A 137 -8.69 -11.19 6.19
C GLN A 137 -7.78 -10.20 6.94
N PRO A 138 -6.46 -10.18 6.67
CA PRO A 138 -5.57 -9.11 7.09
C PRO A 138 -5.89 -7.78 6.43
N PHE A 139 -5.65 -6.67 7.15
CA PHE A 139 -5.84 -5.30 6.66
C PHE A 139 -4.54 -4.50 6.77
N LEU A 140 -4.44 -3.46 5.95
CA LEU A 140 -3.47 -2.39 6.10
C LEU A 140 -4.11 -1.28 6.97
N VAL A 141 -3.46 -0.90 8.07
CA VAL A 141 -4.06 0.03 9.05
C VAL A 141 -3.08 1.07 9.57
N GLU A 142 -3.52 2.28 9.91
CA GLU A 142 -2.63 3.30 10.50
C GLU A 142 -2.64 3.27 12.03
N GLU A 143 -3.81 3.03 12.63
CA GLU A 143 -4.01 2.99 14.08
C GLU A 143 -4.72 1.71 14.54
N ASN A 144 -4.50 1.34 15.81
CA ASN A 144 -5.14 0.20 16.48
C ASN A 144 -5.16 -1.12 15.69
N PRO A 145 -4.00 -1.61 15.19
CA PRO A 145 -3.92 -2.84 14.42
C PRO A 145 -4.30 -4.08 15.24
N ARG A 146 -4.88 -5.09 14.57
CA ARG A 146 -5.00 -6.45 15.10
C ARG A 146 -3.69 -7.22 14.88
N PRO A 147 -3.47 -8.35 15.56
CA PRO A 147 -2.18 -9.04 15.52
C PRO A 147 -1.70 -9.51 14.14
N PHE A 148 -2.63 -9.74 13.21
CA PHE A 148 -2.34 -10.23 11.86
C PHE A 148 -2.46 -9.15 10.78
N ASP A 149 -2.66 -7.89 11.17
CA ASP A 149 -2.70 -6.76 10.25
C ASP A 149 -1.28 -6.25 9.97
N VAL A 150 -1.17 -5.47 8.89
CA VAL A 150 0.03 -4.75 8.47
C VAL A 150 -0.12 -3.27 8.87
N LEU A 151 0.87 -2.71 9.56
CA LEU A 151 0.85 -1.29 9.93
C LEU A 151 1.32 -0.42 8.76
N TYR A 152 0.50 0.55 8.37
CA TYR A 152 0.86 1.56 7.40
C TYR A 152 1.70 2.66 8.07
N LEU A 153 2.92 2.84 7.58
CA LEU A 153 3.92 3.74 8.12
C LEU A 153 4.14 4.91 7.17
N ASN A 154 3.53 6.03 7.50
CA ASN A 154 3.69 7.32 6.87
C ASN A 154 4.43 8.26 7.85
N LEU A 155 4.64 9.53 7.49
CA LEU A 155 5.35 10.49 8.33
C LEU A 155 4.73 10.66 9.74
N THR A 156 3.41 10.53 9.86
CA THR A 156 2.69 10.69 11.13
C THR A 156 2.67 9.39 11.94
N SER A 157 2.36 8.26 11.31
CA SER A 157 2.23 6.96 11.99
C SER A 157 3.58 6.32 12.35
N LEU A 158 4.70 6.75 11.75
CA LEU A 158 6.04 6.29 12.16
C LEU A 158 6.32 6.55 13.66
N ALA A 159 5.77 7.65 14.20
CA ALA A 159 5.94 8.01 15.61
C ALA A 159 5.13 7.12 16.57
N SER A 160 4.09 6.44 16.10
CA SER A 160 3.27 5.52 16.90
C SER A 160 3.78 4.07 16.85
N LEU A 161 4.75 3.75 15.96
CA LEU A 161 5.29 2.41 15.78
C LEU A 161 5.63 1.68 17.09
N PRO A 162 6.36 2.25 18.07
CA PRO A 162 6.70 1.54 19.31
C PRO A 162 5.48 1.06 20.12
N LYS A 163 4.30 1.67 19.92
CA LYS A 163 3.05 1.26 20.58
C LYS A 163 2.45 -0.01 19.97
N HIS A 164 2.74 -0.27 18.70
CA HIS A 164 2.09 -1.31 17.90
C HIS A 164 3.04 -2.43 17.47
N ALA A 165 4.36 -2.18 17.47
CA ALA A 165 5.36 -3.06 16.87
C ALA A 165 5.34 -4.51 17.36
N GLY A 166 5.02 -4.74 18.64
CA GLY A 166 4.94 -6.09 19.23
C GLY A 166 3.67 -6.88 18.88
N VAL A 167 2.69 -6.24 18.25
CA VAL A 167 1.38 -6.85 17.95
C VAL A 167 1.26 -7.21 16.48
N ILE A 168 1.74 -6.36 15.57
CA ILE A 168 1.50 -6.48 14.13
C ILE A 168 2.25 -7.64 13.46
N SER A 169 1.79 -8.02 12.26
CA SER A 169 2.43 -9.07 11.46
C SER A 169 3.36 -8.55 10.38
N GLY A 170 3.29 -7.27 10.03
CA GLY A 170 4.20 -6.63 9.09
C GLY A 170 4.03 -5.11 9.08
N ALA A 171 4.85 -4.43 8.28
CA ALA A 171 4.73 -2.98 8.10
C ALA A 171 4.84 -2.59 6.63
N CYS A 172 4.13 -1.54 6.21
CA CYS A 172 4.19 -0.97 4.87
C CYS A 172 4.65 0.48 4.95
N LEU A 173 5.83 0.79 4.39
CA LEU A 173 6.40 2.13 4.38
C LEU A 173 5.87 2.94 3.18
N ASP A 174 5.22 4.07 3.44
CA ASP A 174 4.89 5.03 2.39
C ASP A 174 6.10 5.93 2.09
N LEU A 175 6.84 5.58 1.04
CA LEU A 175 8.03 6.32 0.63
C LEU A 175 7.73 7.70 0.04
N ASP A 176 6.48 7.98 -0.36
CA ASP A 176 6.09 9.32 -0.83
C ASP A 176 5.64 10.22 0.33
N SER A 177 5.23 9.65 1.47
CA SER A 177 4.98 10.39 2.71
C SER A 177 6.26 10.77 3.45
N LEU A 178 7.30 9.93 3.36
CA LEU A 178 8.59 10.17 4.02
C LEU A 178 9.43 11.23 3.28
N PRO A 179 10.38 11.90 3.98
CA PRO A 179 11.40 12.68 3.32
C PRO A 179 12.16 11.84 2.29
N ALA A 180 12.77 12.49 1.29
CA ALA A 180 13.57 11.77 0.30
C ALA A 180 14.80 11.13 0.98
N LEU A 181 14.72 9.83 1.27
CA LEU A 181 15.80 9.04 1.86
C LEU A 181 16.74 8.51 0.77
N ASP A 182 18.04 8.67 0.96
CA ASP A 182 19.04 7.88 0.24
C ASP A 182 19.03 6.40 0.69
N ASP A 183 19.89 5.57 0.11
CA ASP A 183 19.87 4.13 0.38
C ASP A 183 20.44 3.80 1.77
N GLU A 184 21.44 4.55 2.24
CA GLU A 184 21.99 4.41 3.60
C GLU A 184 20.98 4.81 4.68
N GLU A 185 20.24 5.90 4.47
CA GLU A 185 19.19 6.38 5.35
C GLU A 185 18.00 5.40 5.38
N LEU A 186 17.59 4.86 4.23
CA LEU A 186 16.53 3.86 4.15
C LEU A 186 16.95 2.55 4.83
N GLU A 187 18.19 2.11 4.66
CA GLU A 187 18.71 0.92 5.35
C GLU A 187 18.69 1.14 6.88
N GLY A 188 19.11 2.31 7.36
CA GLY A 188 19.02 2.67 8.77
C GLY A 188 17.59 2.60 9.31
N LEU A 189 16.62 3.09 8.54
CA LEU A 189 15.20 2.97 8.88
C LEU A 189 14.74 1.50 8.93
N ILE A 190 15.11 0.69 7.93
CA ILE A 190 14.74 -0.72 7.86
C ILE A 190 15.32 -1.50 9.04
N VAL A 191 16.55 -1.21 9.45
CA VAL A 191 17.17 -1.80 10.66
C VAL A 191 16.35 -1.46 11.91
N ILE A 192 15.89 -0.22 12.05
CA ILE A 192 15.02 0.19 13.15
C ILE A 192 13.71 -0.59 13.12
N LEU A 193 13.08 -0.72 11.95
CA LEU A 193 11.84 -1.49 11.80
C LEU A 193 12.05 -2.94 12.20
N ARG A 194 13.05 -3.63 11.64
CA ARG A 194 13.34 -5.03 11.99
C ARG A 194 13.67 -5.23 13.48
N THR A 195 14.22 -4.21 14.14
CA THR A 195 14.52 -4.25 15.57
C THR A 195 13.27 -4.08 16.45
N LEU A 196 12.35 -3.21 16.03
CA LEU A 196 11.11 -2.93 16.78
C LEU A 196 10.03 -3.97 16.50
N LEU A 197 9.93 -4.41 15.25
CA LEU A 197 9.09 -5.52 14.80
C LEU A 197 9.76 -6.85 15.16
N LYS A 198 9.15 -7.94 14.70
CA LYS A 198 9.83 -9.24 14.68
C LYS A 198 10.85 -9.24 13.54
N PRO A 199 12.08 -9.75 13.73
CA PRO A 199 13.11 -9.80 12.68
C PRO A 199 12.64 -10.39 11.35
N GLU A 200 11.72 -11.36 11.44
CA GLU A 200 11.14 -12.11 10.34
C GLU A 200 9.92 -11.46 9.68
N ALA A 201 9.37 -10.39 10.29
CA ALA A 201 8.16 -9.74 9.80
C ALA A 201 8.37 -9.09 8.42
N PRO A 202 7.46 -9.30 7.45
CA PRO A 202 7.53 -8.64 6.16
C PRO A 202 7.50 -7.12 6.28
N ILE A 203 8.37 -6.49 5.51
CA ILE A 203 8.36 -5.05 5.26
C ILE A 203 8.01 -4.83 3.80
N LEU A 204 6.97 -4.04 3.57
CA LEU A 204 6.50 -3.59 2.28
C LEU A 204 6.95 -2.14 2.07
N ALA A 205 7.18 -1.75 0.82
CA ALA A 205 7.36 -0.36 0.44
C ALA A 205 6.27 0.06 -0.54
N CYS A 206 5.59 1.16 -0.25
CA CYS A 206 4.64 1.80 -1.14
C CYS A 206 5.24 3.06 -1.76
N GLN A 207 5.07 3.20 -3.07
CA GLN A 207 5.40 4.43 -3.80
C GLN A 207 4.55 4.56 -5.07
N GLY A 208 4.38 5.78 -5.58
CA GLY A 208 3.71 6.06 -6.83
C GLY A 208 4.23 5.27 -8.03
N ILE A 209 3.32 4.86 -8.90
CA ILE A 209 3.57 4.03 -10.09
C ILE A 209 4.57 4.68 -11.05
N SER A 210 4.61 6.01 -11.12
CA SER A 210 5.60 6.76 -11.90
C SER A 210 7.06 6.47 -11.49
N ARG A 211 7.26 5.97 -10.26
CA ARG A 211 8.58 5.62 -9.68
C ARG A 211 8.81 4.12 -9.54
N ILE A 212 7.97 3.28 -10.15
CA ILE A 212 8.00 1.82 -10.00
C ILE A 212 9.39 1.19 -10.19
N GLN A 213 10.18 1.68 -11.16
CA GLN A 213 11.52 1.17 -11.43
C GLN A 213 12.46 1.38 -10.25
N ARG A 214 12.38 2.56 -9.60
CA ARG A 214 13.17 2.86 -8.40
C ARG A 214 12.65 2.05 -7.22
N LEU A 215 11.33 2.03 -7.01
CA LEU A 215 10.69 1.29 -5.92
C LEU A 215 11.10 -0.19 -5.91
N GLN A 216 10.95 -0.88 -7.05
CA GLN A 216 11.24 -2.31 -7.13
C GLN A 216 12.72 -2.61 -6.96
N LYS A 217 13.62 -1.83 -7.60
CA LYS A 217 15.07 -2.02 -7.42
C LYS A 217 15.51 -1.81 -5.97
N ARG A 218 14.99 -0.78 -5.29
CA ARG A 218 15.28 -0.53 -3.87
C ARG A 218 14.69 -1.62 -2.98
N SER A 219 13.48 -2.08 -3.28
CA SER A 219 12.84 -3.16 -2.53
C SER A 219 13.67 -4.43 -2.59
N VAL A 220 14.20 -4.79 -3.77
CA VAL A 220 15.13 -5.92 -3.92
C VAL A 220 16.45 -5.65 -3.20
N TYR A 221 17.05 -4.47 -3.39
CA TYR A 221 18.33 -4.11 -2.77
C TYR A 221 18.31 -4.20 -1.23
N HIS A 222 17.20 -3.80 -0.61
CA HIS A 222 17.03 -3.81 0.85
C HIS A 222 16.32 -5.08 1.40
N ASN A 223 16.08 -6.09 0.56
CA ASN A 223 15.34 -7.32 0.91
C ASN A 223 13.96 -7.04 1.54
N LEU A 224 13.19 -6.18 0.90
CA LEU A 224 11.78 -5.93 1.21
C LEU A 224 10.90 -6.97 0.50
N GLN A 225 9.81 -7.38 1.16
CA GLN A 225 8.99 -8.51 0.73
C GLN A 225 8.02 -8.12 -0.39
N VAL A 226 7.54 -6.86 -0.39
CA VAL A 226 6.60 -6.38 -1.40
C VAL A 226 6.91 -4.94 -1.82
N ALA A 227 6.89 -4.70 -3.12
CA ALA A 227 6.85 -3.39 -3.75
C ALA A 227 5.41 -3.04 -4.18
N VAL A 228 4.74 -2.17 -3.42
CA VAL A 228 3.38 -1.70 -3.68
C VAL A 228 3.44 -0.44 -4.55
N SER A 229 2.85 -0.50 -5.75
CA SER A 229 2.81 0.65 -6.65
C SER A 229 1.44 1.35 -6.59
N ARG A 230 1.40 2.59 -6.09
CA ARG A 230 0.19 3.40 -6.04
C ARG A 230 -0.13 4.01 -7.40
N ILE A 231 -1.31 3.74 -7.91
CA ILE A 231 -1.74 4.26 -9.21
C ILE A 231 -2.03 5.75 -9.13
N GLU A 232 -2.75 6.17 -8.09
CA GLU A 232 -3.09 7.56 -7.82
C GLU A 232 -1.90 8.30 -7.20
N ASP A 233 -0.86 8.54 -8.00
CA ASP A 233 0.35 9.26 -7.60
C ASP A 233 0.41 10.70 -8.13
N GLY A 234 -0.69 11.19 -8.71
CA GLY A 234 -0.80 12.52 -9.32
C GLY A 234 -0.14 12.64 -10.70
N SER A 235 0.42 11.57 -11.26
CA SER A 235 0.99 11.59 -12.63
C SER A 235 -0.06 11.62 -13.75
N GLY A 236 -1.31 11.27 -13.44
CA GLY A 236 -2.39 11.15 -14.42
C GLY A 236 -2.26 9.92 -15.33
N VAL A 237 -1.47 8.92 -14.94
CA VAL A 237 -1.40 7.62 -15.65
C VAL A 237 -2.74 6.89 -15.48
N PRO A 238 -3.46 6.58 -16.58
CA PRO A 238 -4.71 5.82 -16.48
C PRO A 238 -4.50 4.41 -15.94
N GLU A 239 -5.49 3.86 -15.25
CA GLU A 239 -5.46 2.54 -14.59
C GLU A 239 -5.05 1.45 -15.59
N ALA A 240 -5.66 1.42 -16.77
CA ALA A 240 -5.36 0.44 -17.81
C ALA A 240 -3.91 0.56 -18.35
N ALA A 241 -3.31 1.75 -18.32
CA ALA A 241 -1.92 1.97 -18.72
C ALA A 241 -0.91 1.48 -17.66
N THR A 242 -1.35 1.27 -16.41
CA THR A 242 -0.48 0.72 -15.35
C THR A 242 -0.15 -0.76 -15.58
N LEU A 243 -1.06 -1.52 -16.19
CA LEU A 243 -0.90 -2.96 -16.41
C LEU A 243 0.36 -3.36 -17.19
N PRO A 244 0.69 -2.74 -18.35
CA PRO A 244 1.96 -3.00 -19.02
C PRO A 244 3.16 -2.41 -18.27
N ILE A 245 2.99 -1.36 -17.46
CA ILE A 245 4.06 -0.76 -16.65
C ILE A 245 4.51 -1.75 -15.57
N ILE A 246 3.58 -2.24 -14.76
CA ILE A 246 3.87 -3.23 -13.71
C ILE A 246 4.40 -4.53 -14.30
N GLY A 247 3.75 -5.09 -15.33
CA GLY A 247 4.17 -6.36 -15.92
C GLY A 247 5.60 -6.33 -16.48
N ARG A 248 5.99 -5.23 -17.14
CA ARG A 248 7.39 -5.06 -17.59
C ARG A 248 8.36 -4.87 -16.44
N SER A 249 7.94 -4.11 -15.42
CA SER A 249 8.79 -3.81 -14.27
C SER A 249 9.07 -5.07 -13.45
N VAL A 250 8.05 -5.89 -13.16
CA VAL A 250 8.19 -7.19 -12.50
C VAL A 250 9.19 -8.06 -13.24
N LYS A 251 9.01 -8.23 -14.56
CA LYS A 251 9.94 -9.03 -15.37
C LYS A 251 11.38 -8.51 -15.32
N THR A 252 11.56 -7.19 -15.29
CA THR A 252 12.90 -6.59 -15.34
C THR A 252 13.61 -6.62 -13.99
N ASN A 253 12.87 -6.38 -12.90
CA ASN A 253 13.46 -6.06 -11.60
C ASN A 253 13.18 -7.12 -10.52
N LEU A 254 12.13 -7.94 -10.66
CA LEU A 254 11.67 -8.86 -9.62
C LEU A 254 11.74 -10.35 -10.00
N GLU A 255 11.89 -10.70 -11.29
CA GLU A 255 11.83 -12.10 -11.77
C GLU A 255 12.84 -13.05 -11.10
N ASN A 256 13.95 -12.52 -10.55
CA ASN A 256 14.98 -13.30 -9.85
C ASN A 256 15.13 -12.91 -8.37
N SER A 257 14.08 -12.37 -7.75
CA SER A 257 14.07 -12.03 -6.32
C SER A 257 12.84 -12.60 -5.61
N GLU A 258 12.87 -12.59 -4.28
CA GLU A 258 11.73 -12.96 -3.44
C GLU A 258 10.74 -11.80 -3.25
N THR A 259 11.12 -10.59 -3.66
CA THR A 259 10.26 -9.41 -3.62
C THR A 259 9.13 -9.54 -4.64
N THR A 260 7.89 -9.47 -4.16
CA THR A 260 6.71 -9.48 -5.04
C THR A 260 6.21 -8.07 -5.34
N ALA A 261 5.36 -7.91 -6.35
CA ALA A 261 4.72 -6.64 -6.67
C ALA A 261 3.27 -6.62 -6.16
N ALA A 262 2.76 -5.45 -5.79
CA ALA A 262 1.35 -5.20 -5.55
C ALA A 262 0.92 -3.85 -6.15
N LEU A 263 -0.39 -3.64 -6.30
CA LEU A 263 -0.95 -2.36 -6.75
C LEU A 263 -1.82 -1.75 -5.65
N GLU A 264 -1.76 -0.44 -5.47
CA GLU A 264 -2.71 0.32 -4.67
C GLU A 264 -3.63 1.12 -5.61
N PHE A 265 -4.92 0.82 -5.53
CA PHE A 265 -6.00 1.53 -6.23
C PHE A 265 -6.64 2.53 -5.27
N GLY A 266 -6.95 3.74 -5.73
CA GLY A 266 -7.72 4.70 -4.93
C GLY A 266 -9.23 4.65 -5.14
N PHE A 267 -9.71 3.72 -5.96
CA PHE A 267 -11.11 3.29 -5.97
C PHE A 267 -11.28 1.94 -5.26
N THR A 268 -12.51 1.65 -4.81
CA THR A 268 -12.88 0.37 -4.21
C THR A 268 -12.91 -0.73 -5.27
N CYS A 269 -12.01 -1.71 -5.15
CA CYS A 269 -11.95 -2.82 -6.11
C CYS A 269 -13.12 -3.79 -5.97
N ASP A 270 -13.54 -4.33 -7.11
CA ASP A 270 -14.35 -5.54 -7.20
C ASP A 270 -13.50 -6.79 -7.52
N ALA A 271 -14.16 -7.95 -7.71
CA ALA A 271 -13.47 -9.20 -8.05
C ALA A 271 -12.81 -9.18 -9.44
N HIS A 272 -13.35 -8.40 -10.37
CA HIS A 272 -12.80 -8.24 -11.72
C HIS A 272 -11.49 -7.44 -11.64
N ASP A 273 -11.47 -6.32 -10.94
CA ASP A 273 -10.28 -5.47 -10.79
C ASP A 273 -9.09 -6.25 -10.21
N ILE A 274 -9.36 -7.05 -9.16
CA ILE A 274 -8.39 -7.93 -8.52
C ILE A 274 -7.80 -8.93 -9.54
N ILE A 275 -8.65 -9.56 -10.35
CA ILE A 275 -8.21 -10.55 -11.34
C ILE A 275 -7.41 -9.88 -12.47
N VAL A 276 -7.79 -8.67 -12.89
CA VAL A 276 -7.03 -7.89 -13.87
C VAL A 276 -5.64 -7.52 -13.33
N ALA A 277 -5.56 -7.09 -12.07
CA ALA A 277 -4.29 -6.81 -11.40
C ALA A 277 -3.39 -8.05 -11.31
N ARG A 278 -3.96 -9.21 -10.92
CA ARG A 278 -3.26 -10.51 -10.89
C ARG A 278 -2.70 -10.89 -12.25
N CYS A 279 -3.52 -10.83 -13.30
CA CYS A 279 -3.09 -11.09 -14.67
C CYS A 279 -1.96 -10.16 -15.15
N SER A 280 -1.82 -8.99 -14.54
CA SER A 280 -0.82 -7.98 -14.91
C SER A 280 0.49 -8.09 -14.13
N GLY A 281 0.57 -9.00 -13.16
CA GLY A 281 1.79 -9.31 -12.40
C GLY A 281 1.80 -8.78 -10.96
N ALA A 282 0.72 -8.16 -10.48
CA ALA A 282 0.56 -7.84 -9.05
C ALA A 282 0.15 -9.09 -8.28
N GLN A 283 0.76 -9.41 -7.13
CA GLN A 283 0.41 -10.54 -6.28
C GLN A 283 -0.88 -10.34 -5.49
N PHE A 284 -1.15 -9.09 -5.09
CA PHE A 284 -2.38 -8.67 -4.46
C PHE A 284 -2.61 -7.17 -4.71
N VAL A 285 -3.76 -6.67 -4.26
CA VAL A 285 -4.11 -5.25 -4.36
C VAL A 285 -4.35 -4.61 -3.00
N ILE A 286 -4.12 -3.31 -2.89
CA ILE A 286 -4.52 -2.47 -1.76
C ILE A 286 -5.63 -1.56 -2.27
N THR A 287 -6.71 -1.47 -1.51
CA THR A 287 -7.89 -0.67 -1.86
C THR A 287 -8.68 -0.33 -0.59
N GLN A 288 -9.51 0.69 -0.65
CA GLN A 288 -10.40 1.07 0.44
C GLN A 288 -11.73 0.31 0.34
N PRO A 289 -12.29 -0.17 1.47
CA PRO A 289 -13.64 -0.69 1.48
C PRO A 289 -14.64 0.40 1.06
N PRO A 290 -15.80 0.02 0.50
CA PRO A 290 -16.80 0.99 0.04
C PRO A 290 -17.39 1.82 1.19
N VAL A 291 -17.47 1.21 2.38
CA VAL A 291 -17.98 1.83 3.62
C VAL A 291 -17.14 1.33 4.79
N LEU A 292 -16.76 2.24 5.70
CA LEU A 292 -16.01 1.93 6.93
C LEU A 292 -16.92 1.44 8.07
N GLU A 293 -17.86 0.56 7.75
CA GLU A 293 -18.75 -0.09 8.71
C GLU A 293 -18.53 -1.61 8.67
N THR A 294 -18.46 -2.24 9.85
CA THR A 294 -18.07 -3.65 9.98
C THR A 294 -18.98 -4.59 9.19
N GLU A 295 -20.29 -4.34 9.17
CA GLU A 295 -21.24 -5.21 8.45
C GLU A 295 -21.08 -5.07 6.93
N ASP A 296 -20.94 -3.86 6.41
CA ASP A 296 -20.73 -3.61 4.98
C ASP A 296 -19.41 -4.19 4.47
N MET A 297 -18.32 -4.07 5.26
CA MET A 297 -17.04 -4.69 4.92
C MET A 297 -17.14 -6.22 4.88
N GLU A 298 -17.88 -6.84 5.80
CA GLU A 298 -18.09 -8.28 5.81
C GLU A 298 -18.87 -8.73 4.55
N PHE A 299 -19.93 -8.01 4.16
CA PHE A 299 -20.68 -8.29 2.93
C PHE A 299 -19.84 -8.08 1.68
N TRP A 300 -19.03 -7.03 1.63
CA TRP A 300 -18.12 -6.75 0.52
C TRP A 300 -17.10 -7.89 0.33
N LEU A 301 -16.39 -8.28 1.40
CA LEU A 301 -15.43 -9.40 1.36
C LEU A 301 -16.11 -10.72 0.97
N GLN A 302 -17.32 -10.98 1.46
CA GLN A 302 -18.10 -12.15 1.06
C GLN A 302 -18.44 -12.12 -0.43
N GLY A 303 -18.88 -10.97 -0.96
CA GLY A 303 -19.18 -10.76 -2.37
C GLY A 303 -17.97 -11.02 -3.26
N LEU A 304 -16.82 -10.42 -2.91
CA LEU A 304 -15.54 -10.62 -3.60
C LEU A 304 -15.15 -12.11 -3.67
N SER A 305 -15.25 -12.83 -2.54
CA SER A 305 -14.96 -14.27 -2.48
C SER A 305 -15.84 -15.09 -3.44
N ILE A 306 -17.14 -14.79 -3.50
CA ILE A 306 -18.08 -15.49 -4.39
C ILE A 306 -17.77 -15.18 -5.85
N ASP A 307 -17.59 -13.90 -6.18
CA ASP A 307 -17.41 -13.45 -7.55
C ASP A 307 -16.07 -13.87 -8.13
N MET A 308 -14.99 -13.81 -7.34
CA MET A 308 -13.68 -14.31 -7.76
C MET A 308 -13.72 -15.81 -8.08
N LYS A 309 -14.29 -16.62 -7.18
CA LYS A 309 -14.43 -18.07 -7.41
C LYS A 309 -15.27 -18.35 -8.66
N ARG A 310 -16.33 -17.58 -8.89
CA ARG A 310 -17.15 -17.68 -10.11
C ARG A 310 -16.32 -17.36 -11.35
N ILE A 311 -15.55 -16.28 -11.36
CA ILE A 311 -14.72 -15.90 -12.51
C ILE A 311 -13.67 -16.97 -12.80
N LEU A 312 -12.94 -17.45 -11.79
CA LEU A 312 -11.93 -18.49 -11.96
C LEU A 312 -12.53 -19.81 -12.47
N ARG A 313 -13.70 -20.24 -11.96
CA ARG A 313 -14.42 -21.40 -12.51
C ARG A 313 -14.81 -21.21 -13.96
N ASN A 314 -15.32 -20.04 -14.33
CA ASN A 314 -15.66 -19.73 -15.72
C ASN A 314 -14.44 -19.75 -16.64
N LEU A 315 -13.26 -19.41 -16.12
CA LEU A 315 -11.99 -19.50 -16.83
C LEU A 315 -11.42 -20.92 -16.89
N GLY A 316 -11.96 -21.88 -16.14
CA GLY A 316 -11.39 -23.23 -16.05
C GLY A 316 -10.20 -23.35 -15.08
N LEU A 317 -10.02 -22.39 -14.17
CA LEU A 317 -8.85 -22.28 -13.28
C LEU A 317 -9.16 -22.71 -11.84
N GLU A 318 -8.30 -23.56 -11.28
CA GLU A 318 -8.40 -24.10 -9.92
C GLU A 318 -7.71 -23.19 -8.89
N SER A 319 -6.79 -22.33 -9.33
CA SER A 319 -6.07 -21.38 -8.48
C SER A 319 -5.87 -20.03 -9.14
N ILE A 320 -5.89 -18.98 -8.33
CA ILE A 320 -5.57 -17.62 -8.76
C ILE A 320 -4.18 -17.47 -9.37
N ASP A 321 -3.22 -18.33 -8.99
CA ASP A 321 -1.85 -18.30 -9.52
C ASP A 321 -1.75 -18.79 -10.97
N GLN A 322 -2.80 -19.41 -11.50
CA GLN A 322 -2.88 -19.78 -12.91
C GLN A 322 -3.29 -18.60 -13.82
N LEU A 323 -3.67 -17.46 -13.24
CA LEU A 323 -3.98 -16.27 -14.01
C LEU A 323 -2.74 -15.76 -14.75
N GLN A 324 -2.97 -15.32 -15.98
CA GLN A 324 -1.94 -14.85 -16.89
C GLN A 324 -2.45 -13.65 -17.67
N ARG A 325 -1.53 -12.80 -18.12
CA ARG A 325 -1.83 -11.66 -19.01
C ARG A 325 -2.61 -12.07 -20.27
N ALA A 326 -2.44 -13.32 -20.72
CA ALA A 326 -3.15 -13.86 -21.88
C ALA A 326 -4.68 -13.98 -21.68
N HIS A 327 -5.18 -13.93 -20.44
CA HIS A 327 -6.61 -13.86 -20.13
C HIS A 327 -7.20 -12.46 -20.32
N LEU A 328 -6.39 -11.42 -20.51
CA LEU A 328 -6.87 -10.04 -20.62
C LEU A 328 -7.10 -9.64 -22.08
N ARG A 329 -8.19 -8.92 -22.32
CA ARG A 329 -8.51 -8.25 -23.59
C ARG A 329 -8.95 -6.82 -23.32
N ALA A 330 -8.71 -5.93 -24.26
CA ALA A 330 -9.32 -4.60 -24.23
C ALA A 330 -10.70 -4.66 -24.92
N LEU A 331 -11.71 -4.03 -24.32
CA LEU A 331 -13.07 -3.97 -24.87
C LEU A 331 -13.26 -2.83 -25.87
N ASP A 332 -12.37 -1.84 -25.84
CA ASP A 332 -12.36 -0.69 -26.75
C ASP A 332 -10.95 -0.35 -27.26
N TYR A 333 -10.90 0.54 -28.24
CA TYR A 333 -9.67 0.93 -28.94
C TYR A 333 -8.71 1.72 -28.05
N ASP A 334 -9.22 2.65 -27.25
CA ASP A 334 -8.39 3.52 -26.43
C ASP A 334 -7.68 2.71 -25.34
N THR A 335 -8.40 1.79 -24.71
CA THR A 335 -7.87 0.85 -23.73
C THR A 335 -6.82 -0.06 -24.37
N ALA A 336 -7.08 -0.60 -25.56
CA ALA A 336 -6.12 -1.45 -26.28
C ALA A 336 -4.80 -0.69 -26.57
N ALA A 337 -4.92 0.57 -26.99
CA ALA A 337 -3.77 1.42 -27.33
C ALA A 337 -2.88 1.72 -26.10
N ILE A 338 -3.48 1.99 -24.93
CA ILE A 338 -2.71 2.39 -23.73
C ILE A 338 -2.24 1.19 -22.88
N SER A 339 -3.02 0.11 -22.84
CA SER A 339 -2.72 -1.07 -22.01
C SER A 339 -1.80 -2.07 -22.70
N GLY A 340 -1.68 -2.00 -24.03
CA GLY A 340 -0.98 -3.00 -24.85
C GLY A 340 -1.65 -4.37 -24.80
N LEU A 341 -2.96 -4.43 -24.52
CA LEU A 341 -3.77 -5.64 -24.62
C LEU A 341 -4.30 -5.83 -26.04
N ARG A 342 -4.63 -7.07 -26.40
CA ARG A 342 -5.35 -7.36 -27.64
C ARG A 342 -6.81 -6.95 -27.50
N MET A 343 -7.38 -6.34 -28.54
CA MET A 343 -8.80 -5.98 -28.53
C MET A 343 -9.68 -7.23 -28.68
N VAL A 344 -10.84 -7.26 -28.03
CA VAL A 344 -11.84 -8.30 -28.26
C VAL A 344 -12.27 -8.28 -29.73
N GLY A 345 -12.27 -9.46 -30.36
CA GLY A 345 -12.63 -9.63 -31.78
C GLY A 345 -11.48 -9.35 -32.75
N ASP A 346 -10.32 -8.89 -32.28
CA ASP A 346 -9.10 -8.77 -33.08
C ASP A 346 -8.03 -9.73 -32.55
N GLU A 347 -7.64 -10.72 -33.35
CA GLU A 347 -6.59 -11.67 -32.95
C GLU A 347 -5.18 -11.08 -33.08
N ARG A 348 -5.04 -9.91 -33.72
CA ARG A 348 -3.76 -9.25 -33.92
C ARG A 348 -3.60 -8.07 -32.96
N PRO A 349 -2.37 -7.78 -32.49
CA PRO A 349 -2.09 -6.51 -31.82
C PRO A 349 -2.47 -5.35 -32.74
N LEU A 350 -3.04 -4.28 -32.17
CA LEU A 350 -3.36 -3.09 -32.94
C LEU A 350 -2.11 -2.56 -33.66
N PRO A 351 -2.23 -2.11 -34.92
CA PRO A 351 -1.12 -1.46 -35.61
C PRO A 351 -0.74 -0.17 -34.86
N LEU A 352 0.43 -0.16 -34.24
CA LEU A 352 1.10 1.06 -33.82
C LEU A 352 1.57 1.76 -35.11
N TRP A 353 0.91 2.87 -35.48
CA TRP A 353 1.24 3.64 -36.68
C TRP A 353 2.51 4.47 -36.50
#